data_AF-A0A7S0GFN0-F1
#
_entry.id   AF-A0A7S0GFN0-F1
#
_cell.length_a   1.000
_cell.length_b   1.000
_cell.length_c   1.000
_cell.angle_alpha   90.00
_cell.angle_beta   90.00
_cell.angle_gamma   90.00
#
_symmetry.space_group_name_H-M   'P 1'
#
loop_
_entity.id
_entity.type
_entity.pdbx_description
1 polymer ?
#
loop_
_entity_poly.entity_id
_entity_poly.type
_entity_poly.pdbx_seq_one_letter_code
_entity_poly.pdbx_strand_id
1 'polypeptide(L)'
;MITPAKYFAFTFALSCLLPTVIAFSSNSGSGDVVRASTGNRPSLHPIVINCISDALRYRSLAHLTAGNDGTIPTVDVEQKGVKPIDIAMAASQMATDALANREIACKADESSDLDKFVEAEYQVIAGRVVGVVMRIPDLESTLRSKVRSAPWVKKYKDYSSFGVIEAECDGDGNDVLSGELKDSCLTCLKDDPLLRMNRAECLLAIFLDEVEKPKLELLGESLPGGCDVDFMSSDRLEVLRGSFQ
;
A
#
# COMPACT_ATOMS: atom_id res chain seq x y z
N MET A 1 43.32 34.14 15.64
CA MET A 1 42.72 34.05 14.29
C MET A 1 42.14 32.65 14.15
N ILE A 2 40.84 32.50 14.39
CA ILE A 2 40.11 31.24 14.26
C ILE A 2 38.77 31.62 13.63
N THR A 3 38.50 31.09 12.44
CA THR A 3 37.23 31.20 11.73
C THR A 3 36.66 29.80 11.58
N PRO A 4 35.46 29.49 12.08
CA PRO A 4 34.77 28.27 11.70
C PRO A 4 33.89 28.53 10.47
N ALA A 5 34.14 27.76 9.40
CA ALA A 5 33.30 27.71 8.22
C ALA A 5 32.00 26.95 8.50
N LYS A 6 30.94 27.43 7.86
CA LYS A 6 29.53 27.17 8.11
C LYS A 6 29.10 25.79 7.62
N TYR A 7 28.34 25.09 8.47
CA TYR A 7 27.52 23.94 8.08
C TYR A 7 26.42 24.38 7.10
N PHE A 8 26.42 23.81 5.90
CA PHE A 8 25.34 23.93 4.93
C PHE A 8 24.31 22.83 5.23
N ALA A 9 23.24 23.19 5.92
CA ALA A 9 22.07 22.34 6.08
C ALA A 9 21.24 22.42 4.80
N PHE A 10 21.22 21.33 4.02
CA PHE A 10 20.34 21.19 2.87
C PHE A 10 19.02 20.59 3.37
N THR A 11 18.16 21.45 3.93
CA THR A 11 16.80 21.10 4.32
C THR A 11 15.94 21.11 3.05
N PHE A 12 15.78 19.95 2.41
CA PHE A 12 14.80 19.79 1.33
C PHE A 12 13.41 19.69 1.94
N ALA A 13 12.76 20.85 2.07
CA ALA A 13 11.32 20.93 2.32
C ALA A 13 10.59 20.46 1.05
N LEU A 14 10.24 19.17 0.99
CA LEU A 14 9.30 18.62 0.01
C LEU A 14 7.87 18.71 0.57
N SER A 15 7.48 19.91 1.01
CA SER A 15 6.09 20.27 1.24
C SER A 15 5.53 20.85 -0.06
N CYS A 16 4.31 20.45 -0.42
CA CYS A 16 3.55 20.88 -1.60
C CYS A 16 3.76 20.00 -2.85
N LEU A 17 3.18 18.81 -2.85
CA LEU A 17 2.48 18.22 -3.99
C LEU A 17 1.54 17.12 -3.44
N LEU A 18 0.57 17.53 -2.62
CA LEU A 18 -0.61 16.71 -2.38
C LEU A 18 -1.45 16.76 -3.66
N PRO A 19 -1.90 15.63 -4.21
CA PRO A 19 -2.97 15.67 -5.19
C PRO A 19 -4.19 16.30 -4.51
N THR A 20 -4.74 17.31 -5.16
CA THR A 20 -6.02 17.93 -4.81
C THR A 20 -7.01 16.84 -4.44
N VAL A 21 -7.39 16.78 -3.17
CA VAL A 21 -8.54 16.01 -2.72
C VAL A 21 -9.70 16.56 -3.53
N ILE A 22 -10.18 15.77 -4.49
CA ILE A 22 -11.36 16.14 -5.25
C ILE A 22 -12.53 15.95 -4.27
N ALA A 23 -12.88 17.03 -3.57
CA ALA A 23 -14.10 17.08 -2.80
C ALA A 23 -15.27 16.89 -3.78
N PHE A 24 -16.04 15.81 -3.64
CA PHE A 24 -17.26 15.63 -4.42
C PHE A 24 -18.49 15.41 -3.54
N SER A 25 -19.52 16.17 -3.93
CA SER A 25 -20.88 16.16 -3.44
C SER A 25 -21.48 14.76 -3.51
N SER A 26 -21.90 14.24 -2.36
CA SER A 26 -22.74 13.05 -2.25
C SER A 26 -24.07 13.32 -2.95
N ASN A 27 -24.22 12.86 -4.19
CA ASN A 27 -25.55 12.78 -4.79
C ASN A 27 -26.26 11.59 -4.14
N SER A 28 -27.26 11.87 -3.31
CA SER A 28 -28.09 10.90 -2.60
C SER A 28 -28.99 10.15 -3.60
N GLY A 29 -28.39 9.27 -4.40
CA GLY A 29 -29.07 8.32 -5.27
C GLY A 29 -29.29 7.00 -4.53
N SER A 30 -30.53 6.53 -4.54
CA SER A 30 -31.09 5.41 -3.77
C SER A 30 -30.49 4.04 -4.12
N GLY A 31 -29.26 3.76 -3.70
CA GLY A 31 -28.59 2.48 -3.93
C GLY A 31 -28.65 1.47 -2.78
N ASP A 32 -28.95 1.89 -1.54
CA ASP A 32 -28.49 1.12 -0.36
C ASP A 32 -29.57 0.69 0.63
N VAL A 33 -30.85 0.69 0.22
CA VAL A 33 -31.96 0.34 1.13
C VAL A 33 -31.96 -1.15 1.51
N VAL A 34 -31.43 -2.02 0.63
CA VAL A 34 -31.41 -3.48 0.85
C VAL A 34 -30.17 -3.95 1.63
N ARG A 35 -29.07 -3.17 1.66
CA ARG A 35 -27.86 -3.54 2.45
C ARG A 35 -27.90 -3.01 3.87
N ALA A 36 -28.60 -1.89 4.09
CA ALA A 36 -28.93 -1.39 5.42
C ALA A 36 -29.74 -2.41 6.27
N SER A 37 -30.42 -3.37 5.65
CA SER A 37 -31.27 -4.36 6.34
C SER A 37 -30.55 -5.67 6.70
N THR A 38 -29.43 -6.02 6.05
CA THR A 38 -28.67 -7.27 6.31
C THR A 38 -27.32 -7.04 7.00
N GLY A 39 -26.74 -5.83 6.92
CA GLY A 39 -25.55 -5.43 7.68
C GLY A 39 -24.22 -6.08 7.28
N ASN A 40 -24.21 -7.04 6.35
CA ASN A 40 -22.99 -7.72 5.91
C ASN A 40 -22.44 -7.06 4.64
N ARG A 41 -21.37 -6.27 4.80
CA ARG A 41 -20.63 -5.66 3.69
C ARG A 41 -19.38 -6.49 3.42
N PRO A 42 -19.10 -6.90 2.17
CA PRO A 42 -17.82 -7.53 1.85
C PRO A 42 -16.69 -6.52 2.12
N SER A 43 -15.63 -6.95 2.81
CA SER A 43 -14.48 -6.09 3.08
C SER A 43 -13.86 -5.63 1.75
N LEU A 44 -13.49 -4.35 1.67
CA LEU A 44 -12.82 -3.78 0.50
C LEU A 44 -11.33 -4.14 0.46
N HIS A 45 -10.77 -4.62 1.57
CA HIS A 45 -9.33 -4.83 1.73
C HIS A 45 -8.77 -5.94 0.84
N PRO A 46 -9.42 -7.11 0.64
CA PRO A 46 -8.84 -8.19 -0.18
C PRO A 46 -8.51 -7.78 -1.61
N ILE A 47 -9.38 -7.00 -2.27
CA ILE A 47 -9.12 -6.52 -3.63
C ILE A 47 -7.98 -5.49 -3.66
N VAL A 48 -7.93 -4.59 -2.67
CA VAL A 48 -6.83 -3.61 -2.53
C VAL A 48 -5.50 -4.32 -2.31
N ILE A 49 -5.45 -5.32 -1.41
CA ILE A 49 -4.25 -6.12 -1.12
C ILE A 49 -3.76 -6.84 -2.38
N ASN A 50 -4.66 -7.47 -3.13
CA ASN A 50 -4.30 -8.14 -4.39
C ASN A 50 -3.70 -7.16 -5.40
N CYS A 51 -4.31 -5.98 -5.58
CA CYS A 51 -3.77 -4.94 -6.46
C CYS A 51 -2.38 -4.45 -6.01
N ILE A 52 -2.18 -4.24 -4.70
CA ILE A 52 -0.88 -3.83 -4.15
C ILE A 52 0.16 -4.93 -4.36
N SER A 53 -0.22 -6.21 -4.14
CA SER A 53 0.63 -7.37 -4.41
C SER A 53 1.05 -7.40 -5.88
N ASP A 54 0.12 -7.22 -6.82
CA ASP A 54 0.47 -7.16 -8.24
C ASP A 54 1.36 -5.95 -8.57
N ALA A 55 1.15 -4.80 -7.92
CA ALA A 55 2.00 -3.62 -8.11
C ALA A 55 3.44 -3.89 -7.61
N LEU A 56 3.62 -4.56 -6.47
CA LEU A 56 4.93 -4.99 -5.98
C LEU A 56 5.61 -5.95 -6.98
N ARG A 57 4.83 -6.85 -7.61
CA ARG A 57 5.34 -7.76 -8.64
C ARG A 57 5.80 -7.00 -9.88
N TYR A 58 4.97 -6.08 -10.39
CA TYR A 58 5.31 -5.27 -11.57
C TYR A 58 6.51 -4.37 -11.31
N ARG A 59 6.61 -3.76 -10.14
CA ARG A 59 7.80 -3.01 -9.71
C ARG A 59 9.06 -3.87 -9.76
N SER A 60 8.96 -5.08 -9.21
CA SER A 60 10.09 -6.04 -9.20
C SER A 60 10.49 -6.47 -10.61
N LEU A 61 9.51 -6.75 -11.48
CA LEU A 61 9.77 -7.08 -12.88
C LEU A 61 10.43 -5.91 -13.62
N ALA A 62 9.85 -4.72 -13.55
CA ALA A 62 10.35 -3.53 -14.24
C ALA A 62 11.78 -3.17 -13.83
N HIS A 63 12.11 -3.27 -12.54
CA HIS A 63 13.46 -3.01 -12.04
C HIS A 63 14.45 -4.09 -12.48
N LEU A 64 14.08 -5.37 -12.41
CA LEU A 64 14.99 -6.48 -12.72
C LEU A 64 15.21 -6.72 -14.22
N THR A 65 14.26 -6.36 -15.10
CA THR A 65 14.38 -6.67 -16.53
C THR A 65 15.19 -5.65 -17.34
N ALA A 66 15.72 -4.58 -16.72
CA ALA A 66 16.63 -3.57 -17.31
C ALA A 66 16.25 -3.02 -18.71
N GLY A 67 15.02 -3.26 -19.14
CA GLY A 67 14.52 -2.97 -20.47
C GLY A 67 13.05 -2.63 -20.32
N ASN A 68 12.74 -1.35 -20.52
CA ASN A 68 11.38 -0.90 -20.77
C ASN A 68 10.96 -1.50 -22.12
N ASP A 69 10.54 -2.75 -22.15
CA ASP A 69 9.86 -3.34 -23.31
C ASP A 69 8.48 -2.68 -23.54
N GLY A 70 8.11 -1.66 -22.74
CA GLY A 70 6.83 -0.95 -22.82
C GLY A 70 5.62 -1.82 -22.43
N THR A 71 5.84 -3.11 -22.18
CA THR A 71 4.82 -4.12 -21.89
C THR A 71 4.51 -4.24 -20.39
N ILE A 72 5.41 -3.82 -19.51
CA ILE A 72 5.23 -3.87 -18.05
C ILE A 72 4.77 -2.49 -17.55
N PRO A 73 3.62 -2.40 -16.85
CA PRO A 73 3.20 -1.15 -16.23
C PRO A 73 4.28 -0.63 -15.28
N THR A 74 4.70 0.62 -15.49
CA THR A 74 5.70 1.25 -14.64
C THR A 74 5.05 1.74 -13.35
N VAL A 75 5.32 1.01 -12.26
CA VAL A 75 4.82 1.32 -10.91
C VAL A 75 5.95 1.59 -9.90
N ASP A 76 7.17 1.80 -10.40
CA ASP A 76 8.32 2.13 -9.57
C ASP A 76 8.50 3.65 -9.44
N VAL A 77 8.26 4.17 -8.24
CA VAL A 77 8.40 5.59 -7.89
C VAL A 77 9.87 6.06 -7.93
N GLU A 78 10.81 5.13 -7.78
CA GLU A 78 12.24 5.46 -7.76
C GLU A 78 12.88 5.40 -9.15
N GLN A 79 12.15 4.92 -10.17
CA GLN A 79 12.67 4.82 -11.53
C GLN A 79 12.83 6.22 -12.15
N LYS A 80 14.07 6.51 -12.57
CA LYS A 80 14.41 7.80 -13.19
C LYS A 80 13.61 8.03 -14.47
N GLY A 81 12.99 9.21 -14.58
CA GLY A 81 12.29 9.66 -15.79
C GLY A 81 10.80 9.30 -15.84
N VAL A 82 10.29 8.54 -14.88
CA VAL A 82 8.87 8.23 -14.74
C VAL A 82 8.20 9.36 -13.96
N LYS A 83 7.08 9.89 -14.46
CA LYS A 83 6.36 10.93 -13.73
C LYS A 83 5.45 10.29 -12.68
N PRO A 84 5.32 10.89 -11.49
CA PRO A 84 4.37 10.44 -10.47
C PRO A 84 2.94 10.20 -10.98
N ILE A 85 2.49 11.02 -11.93
CA ILE A 85 1.16 10.88 -12.53
C ILE A 85 1.00 9.59 -13.34
N ASP A 86 2.05 9.15 -14.03
CA ASP A 86 2.01 7.94 -14.86
C ASP A 86 1.86 6.70 -13.96
N ILE A 87 2.53 6.70 -12.82
CA ILE A 87 2.43 5.65 -11.79
C ILE A 87 1.03 5.63 -11.18
N ALA A 88 0.49 6.80 -10.84
CA ALA A 88 -0.87 6.90 -10.31
C ALA A 88 -1.92 6.41 -11.32
N MET A 89 -1.75 6.72 -12.60
CA MET A 89 -2.61 6.22 -13.67
C MET A 89 -2.51 4.70 -13.81
N ALA A 90 -1.29 4.13 -13.80
CA ALA A 90 -1.09 2.69 -13.85
C ALA A 90 -1.75 1.98 -12.65
N ALA A 91 -1.54 2.48 -11.44
CA ALA A 91 -2.16 1.94 -10.22
C ALA A 91 -3.70 2.04 -10.23
N SER A 92 -4.24 3.15 -10.73
CA SER A 92 -5.69 3.33 -10.90
C SER A 92 -6.27 2.36 -11.93
N GLN A 93 -5.56 2.13 -13.04
CA GLN A 93 -5.95 1.15 -14.04
C GLN A 93 -5.97 -0.26 -13.46
N MET A 94 -4.96 -0.64 -12.67
CA MET A 94 -4.92 -1.95 -11.98
C MET A 94 -6.12 -2.16 -11.06
N ALA A 95 -6.52 -1.14 -10.30
CA ALA A 95 -7.70 -1.21 -9.45
C ALA A 95 -8.99 -1.37 -10.30
N THR A 96 -9.09 -0.63 -11.40
CA THR A 96 -10.23 -0.68 -12.33
C THR A 96 -10.35 -2.07 -12.98
N ASP A 97 -9.24 -2.64 -13.43
CA ASP A 97 -9.20 -3.97 -14.05
C ASP A 97 -9.59 -5.06 -13.04
N ALA A 98 -9.09 -4.97 -11.80
CA ALA A 98 -9.45 -5.90 -10.74
C ALA A 98 -10.95 -5.83 -10.40
N LEU A 99 -11.52 -4.63 -10.39
CA LEU A 99 -12.95 -4.41 -10.17
C LEU A 99 -13.80 -4.97 -11.32
N ALA A 100 -13.39 -4.74 -12.57
CA ALA A 100 -14.05 -5.32 -13.74
C ALA A 100 -14.00 -6.85 -13.72
N ASN A 101 -12.85 -7.44 -13.37
CA ASN A 101 -12.71 -8.89 -13.22
C ASN A 101 -13.62 -9.44 -12.11
N ARG A 102 -13.75 -8.71 -10.99
CA ARG A 102 -14.66 -9.08 -9.91
C ARG A 102 -16.12 -9.05 -10.37
N GLU A 103 -16.53 -8.04 -11.15
CA GLU A 103 -17.88 -7.98 -11.72
C GLU A 103 -18.16 -9.15 -12.67
N ILE A 104 -17.19 -9.54 -13.50
CA ILE A 104 -17.32 -10.69 -14.40
C ILE A 104 -17.50 -11.97 -13.59
N ALA A 105 -16.69 -12.18 -12.54
CA ALA A 105 -16.83 -13.33 -11.64
C ALA A 105 -18.20 -13.34 -10.94
N CYS A 106 -18.65 -12.19 -10.42
CA CYS A 106 -19.98 -12.07 -9.80
C CYS A 106 -21.11 -12.43 -10.76
N LYS A 107 -21.00 -12.05 -12.05
CA LYS A 107 -21.98 -12.41 -13.09
C LYS A 107 -21.94 -13.90 -13.42
N ALA A 108 -20.77 -14.52 -13.41
CA ALA A 108 -20.61 -15.94 -13.68
C ALA A 108 -21.18 -16.83 -12.56
N ASP A 109 -21.08 -16.38 -11.31
CA ASP A 109 -21.55 -17.10 -10.12
C ASP A 109 -23.05 -16.89 -9.84
N GLU A 110 -23.79 -16.16 -10.69
CA GLU A 110 -25.18 -15.72 -10.45
C GLU A 110 -25.36 -15.02 -9.08
N SER A 111 -24.28 -14.39 -8.59
CA SER A 111 -24.28 -13.71 -7.30
C SER A 111 -25.24 -12.51 -7.30
N SER A 112 -25.79 -12.21 -6.13
CA SER A 112 -26.83 -11.20 -5.98
C SER A 112 -26.30 -9.79 -6.25
N ASP A 113 -27.18 -8.84 -6.58
CA ASP A 113 -26.80 -7.41 -6.67
C ASP A 113 -26.22 -6.84 -5.36
N LEU A 114 -26.32 -7.57 -4.24
CA LEU A 114 -25.68 -7.22 -2.97
C LEU A 114 -24.15 -7.40 -3.01
N ASP A 115 -23.62 -8.21 -3.92
CA ASP A 115 -22.20 -8.54 -4.05
C ASP A 115 -21.43 -7.56 -4.94
N LYS A 116 -22.13 -6.59 -5.54
CA LYS A 116 -21.54 -5.54 -6.39
C LYS A 116 -21.06 -4.36 -5.56
N PHE A 117 -19.94 -3.75 -5.93
CA PHE A 117 -19.54 -2.51 -5.28
C PHE A 117 -20.43 -1.34 -5.73
N VAL A 118 -20.58 -0.32 -4.90
CA VAL A 118 -21.17 0.98 -5.27
C VAL A 118 -20.06 1.95 -5.67
N GLU A 119 -20.36 2.97 -6.47
CA GLU A 119 -19.37 3.91 -7.00
C GLU A 119 -18.40 4.47 -5.94
N ALA A 120 -18.92 4.81 -4.76
CA ALA A 120 -18.10 5.28 -3.65
C ALA A 120 -17.05 4.24 -3.17
N GLU A 121 -17.36 2.95 -3.23
CA GLU A 121 -16.40 1.87 -2.92
C GLU A 121 -15.34 1.71 -4.01
N TYR A 122 -15.70 1.84 -5.29
CA TYR A 122 -14.71 1.83 -6.38
C TYR A 122 -13.67 2.94 -6.16
N GLN A 123 -14.14 4.13 -5.80
CA GLN A 123 -13.27 5.27 -5.52
C GLN A 123 -12.36 5.02 -4.31
N VAL A 124 -12.87 4.42 -3.23
CA VAL A 124 -12.05 4.04 -2.07
C VAL A 124 -11.00 3.00 -2.44
N ILE A 125 -11.37 1.96 -3.20
CA ILE A 125 -10.45 0.91 -3.64
C ILE A 125 -9.34 1.51 -4.51
N ALA A 126 -9.69 2.27 -5.54
CA ALA A 126 -8.72 2.93 -6.42
C ALA A 126 -7.85 3.92 -5.64
N GLY A 127 -8.45 4.73 -4.76
CA GLY A 127 -7.75 5.71 -3.93
C GLY A 127 -6.72 5.06 -3.00
N ARG A 128 -7.05 3.92 -2.38
CA ARG A 128 -6.13 3.16 -1.53
C ARG A 128 -4.99 2.52 -2.33
N VAL A 129 -5.29 1.89 -3.45
CA VAL A 129 -4.27 1.30 -4.33
C VAL A 129 -3.28 2.37 -4.78
N VAL A 130 -3.76 3.49 -5.32
CA VAL A 130 -2.92 4.62 -5.71
C VAL A 130 -2.16 5.19 -4.50
N GLY A 131 -2.85 5.36 -3.37
CA GLY A 131 -2.31 5.93 -2.15
C GLY A 131 -1.13 5.13 -1.58
N VAL A 132 -1.22 3.80 -1.62
CA VAL A 132 -0.15 2.87 -1.21
C VAL A 132 0.95 2.83 -2.26
N VAL A 133 0.61 2.62 -3.55
CA VAL A 133 1.61 2.47 -4.63
C VAL A 133 2.53 3.68 -4.73
N MET A 134 1.96 4.89 -4.62
CA MET A 134 2.72 6.15 -4.65
C MET A 134 3.63 6.34 -3.43
N ARG A 135 3.47 5.56 -2.37
CA ARG A 135 4.19 5.68 -1.09
C ARG A 135 4.96 4.42 -0.72
N ILE A 136 5.12 3.46 -1.62
CA ILE A 136 5.78 2.19 -1.29
C ILE A 136 7.16 2.41 -0.65
N PRO A 137 8.05 3.30 -1.15
CA PRO A 137 9.37 3.48 -0.54
C PRO A 137 9.30 3.89 0.95
N ASP A 138 8.42 4.85 1.28
CA ASP A 138 8.22 5.34 2.64
C ASP A 138 7.59 4.26 3.52
N LEU A 139 6.52 3.61 3.03
CA LEU A 139 5.81 2.57 3.76
C LEU A 139 6.69 1.33 4.02
N GLU A 140 7.54 0.94 3.06
CA GLU A 140 8.50 -0.15 3.24
C GLU A 140 9.60 0.22 4.25
N SER A 141 10.04 1.48 4.27
CA SER A 141 10.98 1.96 5.29
C SER A 141 10.36 1.85 6.69
N THR A 142 9.12 2.34 6.85
CA THR A 142 8.37 2.23 8.10
C THR A 142 8.17 0.76 8.50
N LEU A 143 7.76 -0.10 7.55
CA LEU A 143 7.58 -1.53 7.80
C LEU A 143 8.86 -2.18 8.34
N ARG A 144 10.00 -1.97 7.67
CA ARG A 144 11.29 -2.51 8.12
C ARG A 144 11.66 -2.02 9.52
N SER A 145 11.46 -0.73 9.79
CA SER A 145 11.73 -0.12 11.10
C SER A 145 10.90 -0.77 12.22
N LYS A 146 9.59 -0.97 11.99
CA LYS A 146 8.69 -1.60 12.97
C LYS A 146 9.02 -3.07 13.19
N VAL A 147 9.26 -3.83 12.13
CA VAL A 147 9.62 -5.25 12.19
C VAL A 147 10.96 -5.44 12.89
N ARG A 148 11.96 -4.61 12.57
CA ARG A 148 13.29 -4.62 13.23
C ARG A 148 13.18 -4.35 14.74
N SER A 149 12.26 -3.49 15.14
CA SER A 149 12.07 -3.09 16.54
C SER A 149 11.36 -4.16 17.38
N ALA A 150 10.76 -5.18 16.76
CA ALA A 150 10.03 -6.25 17.45
C ALA A 150 10.97 -7.37 17.94
N PRO A 151 11.20 -7.52 19.26
CA PRO A 151 12.19 -8.48 19.76
C PRO A 151 11.81 -9.94 19.46
N TRP A 152 10.52 -10.26 19.48
CA TRP A 152 10.05 -11.62 19.22
C TRP A 152 10.22 -12.00 17.75
N VAL A 153 10.03 -11.07 16.81
CA VAL A 153 10.24 -11.34 15.38
C VAL A 153 11.68 -11.74 15.14
N LYS A 154 12.64 -11.00 15.73
CA LYS A 154 14.05 -11.34 15.69
C LYS A 154 14.37 -12.66 16.37
N LYS A 155 13.76 -12.93 17.53
CA LYS A 155 13.97 -14.17 18.30
C LYS A 155 13.51 -15.42 17.54
N TYR A 156 12.37 -15.34 16.86
CA TYR A 156 11.75 -16.46 16.14
C TYR A 156 12.04 -16.46 14.64
N LYS A 157 12.75 -15.45 14.13
CA LYS A 157 13.07 -15.24 12.71
C LYS A 157 11.81 -15.19 11.81
N ASP A 158 10.70 -14.70 12.35
CA ASP A 158 9.40 -14.67 11.64
C ASP A 158 9.25 -13.39 10.80
N TYR A 159 10.22 -13.08 9.95
CA TYR A 159 10.20 -11.87 9.11
C TYR A 159 9.24 -12.01 7.92
N SER A 160 9.11 -13.23 7.39
CA SER A 160 8.32 -13.52 6.19
C SER A 160 6.82 -13.34 6.43
N SER A 161 6.32 -13.50 7.67
CA SER A 161 4.93 -13.20 8.03
C SER A 161 4.59 -11.71 7.90
N PHE A 162 5.60 -10.83 7.91
CA PHE A 162 5.48 -9.40 7.62
C PHE A 162 5.82 -9.04 6.17
N GLY A 163 6.14 -10.04 5.35
CA GLY A 163 6.60 -9.83 3.98
C GLY A 163 8.00 -9.22 3.90
N VAL A 164 8.83 -9.34 4.94
CA VAL A 164 10.20 -8.79 5.01
C VAL A 164 11.20 -9.95 4.98
N ILE A 165 12.34 -9.79 4.30
CA ILE A 165 13.43 -10.77 4.37
C ILE A 165 14.36 -10.43 5.53
N GLU A 166 14.94 -11.44 6.19
CA GLU A 166 15.82 -11.24 7.36
C GLU A 166 16.93 -10.20 7.12
N ALA A 167 17.55 -10.26 5.93
CA ALA A 167 18.61 -9.34 5.54
C ALA A 167 18.18 -7.86 5.47
N GLU A 168 16.89 -7.54 5.30
CA GLU A 168 16.37 -6.16 5.37
C GLU A 168 16.42 -5.58 6.80
N CYS A 169 16.45 -6.46 7.81
CA CYS A 169 16.41 -6.09 9.23
C CYS A 169 17.79 -6.12 9.90
N ASP A 170 18.79 -6.80 9.32
CA ASP A 170 20.11 -7.07 9.92
C ASP A 170 21.10 -5.88 9.93
N GLY A 171 20.75 -4.73 9.33
CA GLY A 171 21.63 -3.55 9.24
C GLY A 171 21.61 -2.60 10.46
N ASP A 172 22.64 -1.76 10.57
CA ASP A 172 22.90 -0.75 11.63
C ASP A 172 21.89 0.42 11.70
N GLY A 173 20.65 0.22 11.26
CA GLY A 173 19.61 1.26 11.31
C GLY A 173 19.60 2.22 10.12
N ASN A 174 20.39 1.98 9.07
CA ASN A 174 20.22 2.69 7.81
C ASN A 174 18.95 2.17 7.12
N ASP A 175 18.00 3.08 6.89
CA ASP A 175 16.71 2.78 6.27
C ASP A 175 16.79 2.58 4.75
N VAL A 176 17.92 2.98 4.16
CA VAL A 176 18.23 2.81 2.73
C VAL A 176 18.90 1.45 2.52
N LEU A 177 18.23 0.57 1.76
CA LEU A 177 18.81 -0.71 1.35
C LEU A 177 19.99 -0.48 0.39
N SER A 178 21.06 -1.24 0.56
CA SER A 178 22.13 -1.28 -0.45
C SER A 178 21.57 -1.78 -1.79
N GLY A 179 22.20 -1.43 -2.92
CA GLY A 179 21.72 -1.84 -4.24
C GLY A 179 21.55 -3.36 -4.37
N GLU A 180 22.54 -4.14 -3.90
CA GLU A 180 22.49 -5.61 -3.91
C GLU A 180 21.35 -6.17 -3.06
N LEU A 181 21.12 -5.59 -1.87
CA LEU A 181 20.04 -6.03 -0.98
C LEU A 181 18.67 -5.66 -1.55
N LYS A 182 18.55 -4.50 -2.20
CA LYS A 182 17.34 -4.10 -2.91
C LYS A 182 17.03 -5.07 -4.05
N ASP A 183 18.01 -5.43 -4.86
CA ASP A 183 17.84 -6.38 -5.97
C ASP A 183 17.46 -7.78 -5.47
N SER A 184 18.06 -8.23 -4.37
CA SER A 184 17.70 -9.49 -3.70
C SER A 184 16.25 -9.46 -3.20
N CYS A 185 15.83 -8.38 -2.55
CA CYS A 185 14.46 -8.20 -2.06
C CYS A 185 13.44 -8.20 -3.21
N LEU A 186 13.72 -7.47 -4.29
CA LEU A 186 12.86 -7.45 -5.48
C LEU A 186 12.78 -8.82 -6.16
N THR A 187 13.88 -9.59 -6.16
CA THR A 187 13.87 -10.97 -6.66
C THR A 187 12.94 -11.85 -5.81
N CYS A 188 13.03 -11.76 -4.47
CA CYS A 188 12.13 -12.47 -3.57
C CYS A 188 10.66 -12.07 -3.79
N LEU A 189 10.36 -10.77 -3.94
CA LEU A 189 8.99 -10.31 -4.20
C LEU A 189 8.45 -10.76 -5.56
N LYS A 190 9.30 -10.89 -6.57
CA LYS A 190 8.91 -11.41 -7.87
C LYS A 190 8.50 -12.89 -7.76
N ASP A 191 9.32 -13.68 -7.09
CA ASP A 191 9.24 -15.15 -7.13
C ASP A 191 8.38 -15.76 -6.00
N ASP A 192 8.29 -15.11 -4.84
CA ASP A 192 7.51 -15.57 -3.68
C ASP A 192 6.17 -14.81 -3.56
N PRO A 193 5.04 -15.41 -3.98
CA PRO A 193 3.74 -14.77 -3.88
C PRO A 193 3.27 -14.60 -2.43
N LEU A 194 3.65 -15.48 -1.51
CA LEU A 194 3.22 -15.39 -0.11
C LEU A 194 3.92 -14.21 0.59
N LEU A 195 5.24 -14.08 0.40
CA LEU A 195 6.01 -12.94 0.90
C LEU A 195 5.42 -11.62 0.38
N ARG A 196 5.08 -11.58 -0.91
CA ARG A 196 4.50 -10.40 -1.56
C ARG A 196 3.11 -10.05 -1.02
N MET A 197 2.26 -11.04 -0.77
CA MET A 197 0.95 -10.85 -0.16
C MET A 197 1.07 -10.32 1.28
N ASN A 198 1.92 -10.94 2.09
CA ASN A 198 2.17 -10.48 3.46
C ASN A 198 2.69 -9.04 3.48
N ARG A 199 3.58 -8.69 2.54
CA ARG A 199 4.05 -7.31 2.38
C ARG A 199 2.91 -6.37 2.01
N ALA A 200 2.08 -6.72 1.03
CA ALA A 200 0.95 -5.91 0.60
C ALA A 200 -0.04 -5.63 1.75
N GLU A 201 -0.35 -6.64 2.57
CA GLU A 201 -1.17 -6.50 3.78
C GLU A 201 -0.55 -5.51 4.77
N CYS A 202 0.73 -5.67 5.07
CA CYS A 202 1.43 -4.79 6.00
C CYS A 202 1.50 -3.34 5.50
N LEU A 203 1.76 -3.14 4.20
CA LEU A 203 1.79 -1.80 3.61
C LEU A 203 0.41 -1.13 3.64
N LEU A 204 -0.67 -1.87 3.35
CA LEU A 204 -2.03 -1.35 3.47
C LEU A 204 -2.37 -1.01 4.92
N ALA A 205 -2.03 -1.88 5.87
CA ALA A 205 -2.29 -1.64 7.30
C ALA A 205 -1.59 -0.36 7.79
N ILE A 206 -0.31 -0.17 7.45
CA ILE A 206 0.45 1.05 7.79
C ILE A 206 -0.20 2.27 7.13
N PHE A 207 -0.60 2.18 5.86
CA PHE A 207 -1.26 3.28 5.16
C PHE A 207 -2.59 3.67 5.82
N LEU A 208 -3.41 2.70 6.21
CA LEU A 208 -4.69 2.96 6.88
C LEU A 208 -4.50 3.64 8.23
N ASP A 209 -3.61 3.10 9.08
CA ASP A 209 -3.39 3.61 10.44
C ASP A 209 -2.63 4.95 10.47
N GLU A 210 -1.64 5.16 9.60
CA GLU A 210 -0.77 6.35 9.67
C GLU A 210 -1.11 7.47 8.68
N VAL A 211 -1.83 7.15 7.59
CA VAL A 211 -2.09 8.12 6.51
C VAL A 211 -3.57 8.38 6.32
N GLU A 212 -4.38 7.35 6.11
CA GLU A 212 -5.79 7.52 5.74
C GLU A 212 -6.63 7.94 6.95
N LYS A 213 -6.60 7.16 8.03
CA LYS A 213 -7.41 7.40 9.22
C LYS A 213 -7.15 8.78 9.86
N PRO A 214 -5.89 9.21 10.11
CA PRO A 214 -5.65 10.52 10.70
C PRO A 214 -6.15 11.68 9.84
N LYS A 215 -6.12 11.54 8.52
CA LYS A 215 -6.62 12.57 7.59
C LYS A 215 -8.14 12.66 7.59
N LEU A 216 -8.82 11.52 7.63
CA LEU A 216 -10.29 11.49 7.68
C LEU A 216 -10.81 12.02 9.01
N GLU A 217 -10.15 11.67 10.12
CA GLU A 217 -10.47 12.21 11.44
C GLU A 217 -10.31 13.74 11.48
N LEU A 218 -9.25 14.27 10.87
CA LEU A 218 -9.03 15.71 10.75
C LEU A 218 -10.14 16.41 9.93
N LEU A 219 -10.65 15.75 8.90
CA LEU A 219 -11.72 16.27 8.04
C LEU A 219 -13.13 16.01 8.62
N GLY A 220 -13.25 15.18 9.65
CA GLY A 220 -14.55 14.72 10.17
C GLY A 220 -15.32 13.86 9.16
N GLU A 221 -14.61 13.21 8.23
CA GLU A 221 -15.18 12.39 7.17
C GLU A 221 -15.02 10.90 7.46
N SER A 222 -15.81 10.07 6.80
CA SER A 222 -15.72 8.60 6.87
C SER A 222 -15.85 8.01 5.48
N LEU A 223 -15.04 6.99 5.18
CA LEU A 223 -15.10 6.27 3.91
C LEU A 223 -15.92 4.98 4.00
N PRO A 224 -16.58 4.57 2.90
CA PRO A 224 -17.10 3.22 2.74
C PRO A 224 -16.07 2.15 3.12
N GLY A 225 -16.49 1.13 3.86
CA GLY A 225 -15.61 0.05 4.31
C GLY A 225 -14.76 0.38 5.55
N GLY A 226 -14.75 1.63 6.03
CA GLY A 226 -14.01 2.04 7.23
C GLY A 226 -12.48 1.94 7.04
N CYS A 227 -11.72 2.42 8.02
CA CYS A 227 -10.24 2.42 7.97
C CYS A 227 -9.63 1.38 8.91
N ASP A 228 -10.46 0.55 9.55
CA ASP A 228 -9.98 -0.43 10.51
C ASP A 228 -9.32 -1.61 9.81
N VAL A 229 -8.18 -2.03 10.35
CA VAL A 229 -7.44 -3.18 9.82
C VAL A 229 -8.06 -4.47 10.36
N ASP A 230 -8.98 -5.06 9.59
CA ASP A 230 -9.76 -6.26 9.94
C ASP A 230 -9.24 -7.57 9.32
N PHE A 231 -8.20 -7.49 8.50
CA PHE A 231 -7.65 -8.60 7.70
C PHE A 231 -6.34 -9.17 8.26
N MET A 232 -5.91 -8.73 9.46
CA MET A 232 -4.62 -9.09 10.04
C MET A 232 -4.77 -9.56 11.49
N SER A 233 -3.90 -10.48 11.94
CA SER A 233 -3.88 -10.93 13.33
C SER A 233 -3.47 -9.83 14.30
N SER A 234 -3.92 -9.94 15.55
CA SER A 234 -3.56 -9.03 16.65
C SER A 234 -2.06 -8.88 16.82
N ASP A 235 -1.32 -10.00 16.75
CA ASP A 235 0.11 -10.05 17.02
C ASP A 235 0.89 -9.29 15.94
N ARG A 236 0.48 -9.42 14.67
CA ARG A 236 1.06 -8.66 13.56
C ARG A 236 0.70 -7.17 13.68
N LEU A 237 -0.54 -6.85 14.06
CA LEU A 237 -0.97 -5.46 14.28
C LEU A 237 -0.22 -4.77 15.41
N GLU A 238 0.09 -5.49 16.49
CA GLU A 238 0.89 -4.96 17.60
C GLU A 238 2.27 -4.51 17.11
N VAL A 239 2.88 -5.30 16.21
CA VAL A 239 4.13 -4.95 15.53
C VAL A 239 3.99 -3.70 14.71
N LEU A 240 2.97 -3.68 13.85
CA LEU A 240 2.75 -2.55 12.95
C LEU A 240 2.28 -1.29 13.67
N ARG A 241 1.86 -1.35 14.93
CA ARG A 241 1.55 -0.17 15.74
C ARG A 241 2.69 0.24 16.66
N GLY A 242 3.71 -0.61 16.82
CA GLY A 242 4.82 -0.38 17.75
C GLY A 242 4.38 -0.42 19.21
N SER A 243 3.30 -1.16 19.51
CA SER A 243 2.65 -1.16 20.83
C SER A 243 3.25 -2.17 21.82
N PHE A 244 4.44 -2.71 21.55
CA PHE A 244 5.08 -3.68 22.44
C PHE A 244 5.48 -3.01 23.76
N GLN A 245 4.88 -3.47 24.85
CA GLN A 245 5.31 -3.14 26.22
C GLN A 245 6.33 -4.15 26.73
#